data_AF-A0A832J6Q8-F1
#
_entry.id   AF-A0A832J6Q8-F1
#
_cell.length_a   1.000
_cell.length_b   1.000
_cell.length_c   1.000
_cell.angle_alpha   90.00
_cell.angle_beta   90.00
_cell.angle_gamma   90.00
#
_symmetry.space_group_name_H-M   'P 1'
#
loop_
_entity.id
_entity.type
_entity.pdbx_description
1 polymer ?
#
loop_
_entity_poly.entity_id
_entity_poly.type
_entity_poly.pdbx_seq_one_letter_code
_entity_poly.pdbx_strand_id
1 'polypeptide(L)' 'MRFDVFNGDADGLCALQQFRLAFPGESQLVSGVKRDIALLRKVSA' A
#
# COMPACT_ATOMS: atom_id res chain seq x y z
N MET A 1 10.73 9.34 -1.97
CA MET A 1 9.49 9.11 -1.18
C MET A 1 9.01 7.69 -1.48
N ARG A 2 8.62 6.90 -0.47
CA ARG A 2 8.11 5.53 -0.66
C ARG A 2 6.60 5.51 -0.43
N PHE A 3 5.88 4.74 -1.23
CA PHE A 3 4.43 4.59 -1.14
C PHE A 3 4.07 3.10 -1.12
N ASP A 4 3.17 2.72 -0.22
CA ASP A 4 2.55 1.39 -0.19
C ASP A 4 1.13 1.52 -0.73
N VAL A 5 0.84 0.92 -1.90
CA VAL A 5 -0.44 1.10 -2.60
C VAL A 5 -1.15 -0.24 -2.82
N PHE A 6 -2.33 -0.42 -2.22
CA PHE A 6 -3.19 -1.61 -2.41
C PHE A 6 -4.65 -1.31 -2.04
N ASN A 7 -5.61 -2.07 -2.57
CA ASN A 7 -7.06 -1.78 -2.46
C ASN A 7 -7.74 -2.34 -1.20
N GLY A 8 -7.02 -2.41 -0.08
CA GLY A 8 -7.57 -2.80 1.22
C GLY A 8 -7.99 -4.27 1.33
N ASP A 9 -7.60 -5.12 0.38
CA ASP A 9 -7.80 -6.55 0.50
C ASP A 9 -6.83 -7.20 1.50
N ALA A 10 -7.18 -8.41 1.95
CA ALA A 10 -6.39 -9.15 2.92
C ALA A 10 -5.01 -9.51 2.35
N ASP A 11 -4.95 -9.83 1.06
CA ASP A 11 -3.71 -10.20 0.38
C ASP A 11 -2.73 -9.01 0.35
N GLY A 12 -3.21 -7.79 0.08
CA GLY A 12 -2.41 -6.57 0.13
C GLY A 12 -1.89 -6.26 1.54
N LEU A 13 -2.69 -6.46 2.58
CA LEU A 13 -2.25 -6.32 3.97
C LEU A 13 -1.15 -7.33 4.34
N CYS A 14 -1.33 -8.60 3.96
CA CYS A 14 -0.34 -9.65 4.20
C CYS A 14 0.97 -9.38 3.47
N ALA A 15 0.90 -8.98 2.19
CA ALA A 15 2.06 -8.61 1.40
C ALA A 15 2.82 -7.42 2.01
N LEU A 16 2.09 -6.38 2.45
CA LEU A 16 2.70 -5.22 3.11
C LEU A 16 3.41 -5.61 4.41
N GLN A 17 2.78 -6.44 5.24
CA GLN A 17 3.38 -6.89 6.49
C GLN A 17 4.66 -7.69 6.24
N GLN A 18 4.64 -8.64 5.31
CA GLN A 18 5.82 -9.41 4.93
C GLN A 18 6.93 -8.52 4.39
N PHE A 19 6.59 -7.54 3.54
CA PHE A 19 7.54 -6.60 2.98
C PHE A 19 8.21 -5.75 4.07
N ARG A 20 7.46 -5.23 5.06
CA ARG A 20 8.01 -4.43 6.16
C ARG A 20 8.90 -5.21 7.11
N LEU A 21 8.62 -6.50 7.31
CA LEU A 21 9.50 -7.38 8.09
C LEU A 21 10.85 -7.60 7.39
N ALA A 22 10.85 -7.76 6.07
CA ALA A 22 12.07 -7.95 5.28
C ALA A 22 12.83 -6.66 5.01
N PHE A 23 12.10 -5.56 4.78
CA PHE A 23 12.62 -4.26 4.35
C PHE A 23 12.01 -3.15 5.21
N PRO A 24 12.49 -2.96 6.44
CA PRO A 24 12.00 -1.90 7.30
C PRO A 24 12.25 -0.52 6.69
N GLY A 25 11.34 0.41 6.92
CA GLY A 25 11.47 1.79 6.48
C GLY A 25 10.14 2.53 6.51
N GLU A 26 10.22 3.85 6.36
CA GLU A 26 9.04 4.70 6.27
C GLU A 26 8.47 4.73 4.84
N SER A 27 7.15 4.72 4.77
CA SER A 27 6.38 4.79 3.54
C SER A 27 5.02 5.43 3.84
N GLN A 28 4.47 6.15 2.86
CA GLN A 28 3.11 6.64 2.92
C GLN A 28 2.16 5.53 2.46
N LEU A 29 1.23 5.15 3.34
CA LEU A 29 0.19 4.18 3.02
C LEU A 29 -0.92 4.85 2.18
N VAL A 30 -1.21 4.29 1.01
CA VAL A 30 -2.32 4.68 0.15
C VAL A 30 -3.20 3.47 -0.08
N SER A 31 -4.35 3.43 0.58
CA SER A 31 -5.29 2.31 0.47
C SER A 31 -6.73 2.77 0.18
N GLY A 32 -7.61 1.80 -0.06
CA GLY A 32 -9.01 2.02 -0.38
C GLY A 32 -9.86 0.78 -0.07
N VAL A 33 -11.13 0.80 -0.45
CA VAL A 33 -12.00 -0.37 -0.34
C VAL A 33 -11.66 -1.39 -1.43
N LYS A 34 -12.02 -2.66 -1.22
CA LYS A 34 -11.84 -3.72 -2.21
C LYS A 34 -12.43 -3.30 -3.56
N ARG A 35 -11.63 -3.41 -4.62
CA ARG A 35 -11.90 -2.92 -6.00
C ARG A 35 -11.78 -1.41 -6.22
N ASP A 36 -11.25 -0.63 -5.28
CA ASP A 36 -10.78 0.73 -5.58
C ASP A 36 -9.52 0.64 -6.46
N ILE A 37 -9.66 0.98 -7.75
CA ILE A 37 -8.59 0.84 -8.76
C ILE A 37 -7.85 2.16 -9.05
N ALA A 38 -8.39 3.30 -8.60
CA ALA A 38 -7.86 4.62 -8.94
C ALA A 38 -6.89 5.17 -7.88
N LEU A 39 -6.32 4.30 -7.04
CA LEU A 39 -5.50 4.67 -5.89
C LEU A 39 -4.26 5.49 -6.23
N LEU A 40 -3.64 5.25 -7.40
CA LEU A 40 -2.45 6.00 -7.82
C LEU A 40 -2.73 7.49 -8.02
N ARG A 41 -3.99 7.91 -8.23
CA ARG A 41 -4.35 9.34 -8.27
C ARG A 41 -4.17 10.05 -6.93
N LYS A 42 -4.09 9.30 -5.82
CA LYS A 42 -3.87 9.82 -4.47
C LYS A 42 -2.38 9.99 -4.15
N VAL A 43 -1.49 9.54 -5.05
CA VAL A 43 -0.03 9.69 -4.92
C VAL A 43 0.37 11.02 -5.54
N SER A 44 0.88 11.95 -4.72
CA SER A 44 1.52 13.16 -5.20
C SER A 44 3.02 12.90 -5.31
N ALA A 45 3.55 12.83 -6.53
CA ALA A 45 4.95 12.59 -6.85
C ALA A 45 5.46 13.61 -7.86
#